data_AF-A0A7K0G1Q3-F1
#
_entry.id   AF-A0A7K0G1Q3-F1
#
_cell.length_a   1.000
_cell.length_b   1.000
_cell.length_c   1.000
_cell.angle_alpha   90.00
_cell.angle_beta   90.00
_cell.angle_gamma   90.00
#
_symmetry.space_group_name_H-M   'P 1'
#
loop_
_entity.id
_entity.type
_entity.pdbx_description
1 polymer ?
#
loop_
_entity_poly.entity_id
_entity_poly.type
_entity_poly.pdbx_seq_one_letter_code
_entity_poly.pdbx_strand_id
1 'polypeptide(L)'
;MNKQENKPDEITIDELIIKRKKIIGAGIGLGIVAIIAFAIIFYIAITKKNYALMGLTGGITIPFLPILIYLKQLDKEISLRNANRIS
;
A
#
# COMPACT_ATOMS: atom_id res chain seq x y z
N MET A 1 -13.13 31.37 28.31
CA MET A 1 -11.78 30.79 28.26
C MET A 1 -11.85 29.61 27.31
N ASN A 2 -11.11 29.68 26.19
CA ASN A 2 -11.35 28.87 24.99
C ASN A 2 -10.98 27.40 25.23
N LYS A 3 -11.94 26.50 24.96
CA LYS A 3 -11.79 25.05 25.10
C LYS A 3 -11.00 24.55 23.89
N GLN A 4 -9.67 24.52 23.98
CA GLN A 4 -8.85 23.74 23.04
C GLN A 4 -8.96 22.26 23.42
N GLU A 5 -10.06 21.64 23.02
CA GLU A 5 -10.16 20.18 22.95
C GLU A 5 -9.57 19.69 21.62
N ASN A 6 -8.78 18.61 21.70
CA ASN A 6 -8.33 17.67 20.65
C ASN A 6 -6.98 18.04 19.97
N LYS A 7 -5.91 17.22 19.96
CA LYS A 7 -5.74 15.76 20.03
C LYS A 7 -4.30 15.39 20.52
N PRO A 8 -4.10 14.38 21.38
CA PRO A 8 -2.77 13.96 21.87
C PRO A 8 -1.94 13.09 20.88
N ASP A 9 -2.44 12.80 19.68
CA ASP A 9 -1.86 11.85 18.71
C ASP A 9 -1.47 12.52 17.37
N GLU A 10 -0.99 13.77 17.41
CA GLU A 10 -0.63 14.47 16.18
C GLU A 10 0.75 14.03 15.68
N ILE A 11 0.78 12.94 14.92
CA ILE A 11 1.95 12.51 14.14
C ILE A 11 2.43 13.70 13.29
N THR A 12 3.73 13.96 13.32
CA THR A 12 4.36 15.09 12.60
C THR A 12 4.46 14.80 11.09
N ILE A 13 4.57 15.86 10.26
CA ILE A 13 4.73 15.72 8.80
C ILE A 13 5.89 14.78 8.43
N ASP A 14 7.02 14.88 9.14
CA ASP A 14 8.20 14.06 8.88
C ASP A 14 7.92 12.57 9.16
N GLU A 15 7.20 12.27 10.23
CA GLU A 15 6.75 10.91 10.55
C GLU A 15 5.74 10.37 9.53
N LEU A 16 4.83 11.21 9.02
CA LEU A 16 3.93 10.84 7.92
C LEU A 16 4.72 10.49 6.64
N ILE A 17 5.76 11.26 6.31
CA ILE A 17 6.63 11.00 5.15
C ILE A 17 7.42 9.70 5.33
N ILE A 18 7.95 9.44 6.53
CA ILE A 18 8.66 8.20 6.85
C ILE A 18 7.70 7.01 6.71
N LYS A 19 6.49 7.13 7.26
CA LYS A 19 5.47 6.08 7.18
C LYS A 19 5.08 5.77 5.74
N ARG A 20 4.93 6.80 4.90
CA ARG A 20 4.68 6.65 3.45
C ARG A 20 5.77 5.84 2.78
N LYS A 21 7.05 6.21 2.98
CA LYS A 21 8.19 5.51 2.40
C LYS A 21 8.25 4.05 2.85
N LYS A 22 7.99 3.78 4.14
CA LYS A 22 7.94 2.43 4.70
C LYS A 22 6.89 1.56 4.01
N ILE A 23 5.68 2.10 3.81
CA ILE A 23 4.58 1.36 3.18
C ILE A 23 4.84 1.10 1.70
N ILE A 24 5.41 2.08 0.98
CA ILE A 24 5.84 1.88 -0.41
C ILE A 24 6.91 0.79 -0.48
N GLY A 25 7.91 0.82 0.39
CA GLY A 25 8.96 -0.20 0.44
C GLY A 25 8.39 -1.60 0.70
N ALA A 26 7.47 -1.73 1.67
CA ALA A 26 6.78 -2.98 1.94
C ALA A 26 5.92 -3.45 0.76
N GLY A 27 5.24 -2.53 0.08
CA GLY A 27 4.44 -2.80 -1.12
C GLY A 27 5.28 -3.32 -2.29
N ILE A 28 6.48 -2.77 -2.50
CA ILE A 28 7.44 -3.26 -3.50
C ILE A 28 7.90 -4.68 -3.16
N GLY A 29 8.24 -4.94 -1.90
CA GLY A 29 8.60 -6.28 -1.43
C GLY A 29 7.49 -7.31 -1.69
N LEU A 30 6.24 -6.97 -1.37
CA LEU A 30 5.08 -7.80 -1.69
C LEU A 30 4.90 -8.00 -3.20
N GLY A 31 5.13 -6.96 -4.00
CA GLY A 31 5.08 -7.03 -5.46
C GLY A 31 6.08 -8.05 -6.03
N ILE A 32 7.32 -8.06 -5.53
CA ILE A 32 8.34 -9.04 -5.94
C ILE A 32 7.89 -10.47 -5.62
N VAL A 33 7.38 -10.70 -4.41
CA VAL A 33 6.87 -12.01 -4.00
C VAL A 33 5.71 -12.46 -4.90
N ALA A 34 4.80 -11.55 -5.26
CA ALA A 34 3.70 -11.83 -6.17
C ALA A 34 4.19 -12.23 -7.57
N ILE A 35 5.22 -11.57 -8.12
CA ILE A 35 5.82 -11.93 -9.41
C ILE A 35 6.41 -13.35 -9.36
N ILE A 36 7.12 -13.68 -8.29
CA ILE A 36 7.69 -15.03 -8.11
C ILE A 36 6.58 -16.08 -8.03
N ALA A 37 5.52 -15.82 -7.26
CA ALA A 37 4.36 -16.71 -7.18
C ALA A 37 3.70 -16.90 -8.55
N PHE A 38 3.57 -15.84 -9.34
CA PHE A 38 3.09 -15.91 -10.72
C PHE A 38 3.98 -16.81 -11.59
N ALA A 39 5.29 -16.65 -11.52
CA ALA A 39 6.23 -17.46 -12.29
C ALA A 39 6.12 -18.96 -11.95
N ILE A 40 5.95 -19.28 -10.66
CA ILE A 40 5.74 -20.66 -10.19
C ILE A 40 4.42 -21.22 -10.72
N ILE A 41 3.32 -20.48 -10.60
CA ILE A 41 2.00 -20.91 -11.11
C ILE A 41 2.07 -21.14 -12.62
N PHE A 42 2.73 -20.25 -13.35
CA PHE A 42 2.89 -20.36 -14.80
C PHE A 42 3.71 -21.59 -15.20
N TYR A 43 4.82 -21.83 -14.50
CA TYR A 43 5.65 -23.01 -14.71
C TYR A 43 4.87 -24.32 -14.46
N ILE A 44 4.10 -24.38 -13.38
CA ILE A 44 3.27 -25.56 -13.05
C ILE A 44 2.16 -25.74 -14.08
N ALA A 45 1.47 -24.66 -14.47
CA ALA A 45 0.38 -24.73 -15.43
C ALA A 45 0.83 -25.31 -16.78
N ILE A 46 2.02 -24.91 -17.26
CA ILE A 46 2.60 -25.44 -18.50
C ILE A 46 3.06 -26.89 -18.33
N THR A 47 3.85 -27.19 -17.29
CA THR A 47 4.44 -28.52 -17.11
C THR A 47 3.41 -29.60 -16.80
N LYS A 48 2.37 -29.27 -16.03
CA LYS A 48 1.29 -30.20 -15.65
C LYS A 48 0.08 -30.13 -16.59
N LYS A 49 0.12 -29.27 -17.62
CA LYS A 49 -1.03 -28.94 -18.50
C LYS A 49 -2.31 -28.58 -17.74
N ASN A 50 -2.15 -28.09 -16.51
CA ASN A 50 -3.27 -27.76 -15.63
C ASN A 50 -3.53 -26.25 -15.70
N TYR A 51 -4.20 -25.85 -16.77
CA TYR A 51 -4.54 -24.46 -17.05
C TYR A 51 -5.57 -23.86 -16.08
N ALA A 52 -6.27 -24.69 -15.29
CA ALA A 52 -7.19 -24.21 -14.26
C ALA A 52 -6.46 -23.39 -13.17
N LEU A 53 -5.18 -23.67 -12.93
CA LEU A 53 -4.34 -22.87 -12.02
C LEU A 53 -4.16 -21.41 -12.48
N MET A 54 -4.29 -21.12 -13.78
CA MET A 54 -4.23 -19.75 -14.27
C MET A 54 -5.44 -18.92 -13.81
N GLY A 55 -6.61 -19.55 -13.56
CA GLY A 55 -7.79 -18.84 -13.06
C GLY A 55 -7.60 -18.24 -11.65
N LEU A 56 -6.73 -18.83 -10.84
CA LEU A 56 -6.41 -18.34 -9.48
C LEU A 56 -5.57 -17.05 -9.49
N THR A 57 -4.96 -16.71 -10.62
CA THR A 57 -4.04 -15.58 -10.70
C THR A 57 -4.72 -14.22 -10.54
N GLY A 58 -6.02 -14.12 -10.84
CA GLY A 58 -6.80 -12.89 -10.69
C GLY A 58 -6.93 -12.42 -9.24
N GLY A 59 -6.86 -13.33 -8.26
CA GLY A 59 -6.99 -13.01 -6.83
C GLY A 59 -5.73 -12.41 -6.19
N ILE A 60 -4.58 -12.52 -6.86
CA ILE A 60 -3.27 -12.15 -6.31
C ILE A 60 -3.14 -10.62 -6.12
N THR A 61 -3.95 -9.83 -6.82
CA THR A 61 -3.93 -8.35 -6.77
C THR A 61 -4.81 -7.77 -5.66
N ILE A 62 -5.77 -8.54 -5.13
CA ILE A 62 -6.74 -8.07 -4.11
C ILE A 62 -6.04 -7.46 -2.86
N PRO A 63 -4.96 -8.05 -2.32
CA PRO A 63 -4.27 -7.51 -1.15
C PRO A 63 -3.62 -6.14 -1.37
N PHE A 64 -3.39 -5.73 -2.62
CA PHE A 64 -2.79 -4.43 -2.92
C PHE A 64 -3.79 -3.27 -2.83
N LEU A 65 -5.08 -3.55 -2.93
CA LEU A 65 -6.14 -2.55 -2.91
C LEU A 65 -6.16 -1.71 -1.61
N PRO A 66 -6.16 -2.30 -0.39
CA PRO A 66 -6.11 -1.52 0.85
C PRO A 66 -4.82 -0.69 0.98
N ILE A 67 -3.69 -1.21 0.48
CA ILE A 67 -2.40 -0.49 0.48
C ILE A 67 -2.50 0.78 -0.35
N LEU A 68 -3.07 0.69 -1.56
CA LEU A 68 -3.25 1.84 -2.46
C LEU A 68 -4.21 2.88 -1.88
N ILE A 69 -5.32 2.44 -1.28
CA ILE A 69 -6.29 3.34 -0.62
C ILE A 69 -5.60 4.08 0.53
N TYR A 70 -4.86 3.36 1.37
CA TYR A 70 -4.17 3.95 2.51
C TYR A 70 -3.10 4.96 2.07
N LEU A 71 -2.31 4.64 1.04
CA LEU A 71 -1.32 5.57 0.48
C LEU A 71 -1.96 6.86 -0.05
N LYS A 72 -3.12 6.76 -0.72
CA LYS A 72 -3.86 7.95 -1.18
C LYS A 72 -4.35 8.82 -0.03
N GLN A 73 -4.82 8.21 1.06
CA GLN A 73 -5.25 8.95 2.25
C GLN A 73 -4.06 9.69 2.89
N LEU A 74 -2.93 9.00 3.01
CA LEU A 74 -1.70 9.56 3.57
C LEU A 74 -1.16 10.73 2.73
N ASP A 75 -1.19 10.61 1.40
CA ASP A 75 -0.77 11.68 0.48
C ASP A 75 -1.68 12.91 0.59
N LYS A 76 -2.99 12.70 0.70
CA LYS A 76 -3.96 13.78 0.91
C LYS A 76 -3.71 14.48 2.25
N GLU A 77 -3.43 13.73 3.31
CA GLU A 77 -3.14 14.28 4.63
C GLU A 77 -1.84 15.10 4.66
N ILE A 78 -0.76 14.60 4.06
CA ILE A 78 0.51 15.33 3.93
C ILE A 78 0.30 16.62 3.13
N SER A 79 -0.45 16.55 2.02
CA SER A 79 -0.72 17.72 1.18
C SER A 79 -1.52 18.80 1.92
N LEU A 80 -2.58 18.42 2.64
CA LEU A 80 -3.40 19.35 3.42
C LEU A 80 -2.60 20.05 4.53
N ARG A 81 -1.79 19.28 5.26
CA ARG A 81 -0.96 19.83 6.34
C ARG A 81 0.17 20.73 5.81
N ASN A 82 0.72 20.42 4.63
CA ASN A 82 1.68 21.30 3.96
C ASN A 82 1.02 22.60 3.48
N ALA A 83 -0.20 22.55 2.90
CA ALA A 83 -0.93 23.73 2.47
C ALA A 83 -1.25 24.68 3.64
N ASN A 84 -1.73 24.13 4.77
CA ASN A 84 -2.05 24.91 5.97
C ASN A 84 -0.83 25.52 6.67
N ARG A 85 0.39 25.05 6.38
CA ARG A 85 1.64 25.61 6.93
C ARG A 85 2.11 26.85 6.17
N ILE A 86 1.63 27.04 4.94
CA ILE A 86 2.08 28.10 4.02
C ILE A 86 1.04 29.25 3.94
N SER A 87 -0.19 29.02 4.40
CA SER A 87 -1.27 30.01 4.54
C SER A 87 -1.25 30.72 5.90
#